data_AF-A0A971KLI2-F1
#
_entry.id   AF-A0A971KLI2-F1
#
_cell.length_a   1.000
_cell.length_b   1.000
_cell.length_c   1.000
_cell.angle_alpha   90.00
_cell.angle_beta   90.00
_cell.angle_gamma   90.00
#
_symmetry.space_group_name_H-M   'P 1'
#
loop_
_entity.id
_entity.type
_entity.pdbx_description
1 polymer ?
#
loop_
_entity_poly.entity_id
_entity_poly.type
_entity_poly.pdbx_seq_one_letter_code
_entity_poly.pdbx_strand_id
1 'polypeptide(L)' 'NEIFTEYSNGLYNFEQLKIEMDYIRGKGKKRGSVNIKKFIDGIVYYGKQ' A
#
# COMPACT_ATOMS: atom_id res chain seq x y z
N ASN A 1 -1.60 15.05 3.41
CA ASN A 1 -1.30 13.86 4.25
C ASN A 1 -2.50 12.96 4.48
N GLU A 2 -3.75 13.43 4.33
CA GLU A 2 -4.96 12.63 4.58
C GLU A 2 -5.12 11.46 3.61
N ILE A 3 -4.93 11.69 2.30
CA ILE A 3 -4.91 10.65 1.26
C ILE A 3 -3.96 9.52 1.65
N PHE A 4 -2.76 9.86 2.12
CA PHE A 4 -1.75 8.86 2.49
C PHE A 4 -2.19 8.02 3.69
N THR A 5 -2.77 8.64 4.72
CA THR A 5 -3.24 7.96 5.94
C THR A 5 -4.48 7.08 5.68
N GLU A 6 -5.35 7.51 4.77
CA GLU A 6 -6.57 6.79 4.41
C GLU A 6 -6.25 5.54 3.57
N TYR A 7 -5.41 5.68 2.54
CA TYR A 7 -4.97 4.55 1.71
C TYR A 7 -3.99 3.61 2.43
N SER A 8 -3.18 4.11 3.39
CA SER A 8 -2.22 3.28 4.13
C SER A 8 -2.84 2.38 5.20
N ASN A 9 -4.04 2.72 5.69
CA ASN A 9 -4.71 1.91 6.71
C ASN A 9 -5.62 0.84 6.09
N GLY A 10 -6.17 1.06 4.89
CA GLY A 10 -7.15 0.15 4.29
C GLY A 10 -6.62 -0.76 3.17
N LEU A 11 -5.74 -0.26 2.29
CA LEU A 11 -5.46 -0.91 1.00
C LEU A 11 -4.03 -1.46 0.88
N TYR A 12 -3.06 -0.86 1.59
CA TYR A 12 -1.65 -1.23 1.48
C TYR A 12 -0.97 -1.25 2.84
N ASN A 13 -0.12 -2.27 3.10
CA ASN A 13 0.76 -2.25 4.26
C ASN A 13 1.80 -1.12 4.08
N PHE A 14 1.82 -0.15 5.00
CA PHE A 14 2.74 0.99 4.99
C PHE A 14 4.21 0.57 4.86
N GLU A 15 4.60 -0.54 5.47
CA GLU A 15 5.96 -1.08 5.37
C GLU A 15 6.31 -1.45 3.92
N GLN A 16 5.37 -2.08 3.20
CA GLN A 16 5.56 -2.49 1.81
C GLN A 16 5.58 -1.29 0.86
N LEU A 17 4.73 -0.28 1.11
CA LEU A 17 4.77 0.99 0.38
C LEU A 17 6.12 1.70 0.57
N LYS A 18 6.66 1.69 1.79
CA LYS A 18 7.95 2.30 2.09
C LYS A 18 9.09 1.60 1.33
N ILE A 19 9.07 0.26 1.29
CA ILE A 19 10.04 -0.52 0.50
C ILE A 19 9.94 -0.18 -0.99
N GLU A 20 8.72 -0.08 -1.54
CA GLU A 20 8.52 0.30 -2.95
C GLU A 20 8.99 1.72 -3.23
N MET A 21 8.72 2.67 -2.34
CA MET A 21 9.21 4.04 -2.45
C MET A 21 10.74 4.12 -2.38
N ASP A 22 11.37 3.32 -1.51
CA ASP A 22 12.83 3.25 -1.41
C ASP A 22 13.45 2.58 -2.65
N TYR A 23 12.77 1.60 -3.26
CA TYR A 23 13.16 1.01 -4.54
C TYR A 23 13.10 2.03 -5.68
N ILE A 24 11.97 2.76 -5.82
CA ILE A 24 11.80 3.81 -6.84
C ILE A 24 12.86 4.91 -6.68
N ARG A 25 13.23 5.24 -5.44
CA ARG A 25 14.28 6.21 -5.10
C ARG A 25 15.71 5.67 -5.27
N GLY A 26 15.89 4.40 -5.63
CA GLY A 26 17.20 3.76 -5.77
C GLY A 26 17.92 3.49 -4.45
N LYS A 27 17.25 3.65 -3.30
CA LYS A 27 17.80 3.38 -1.96
C LYS A 27 17.76 1.90 -1.58
N GLY A 28 16.97 1.09 -2.30
CA GLY A 28 16.85 -0.35 -2.07
C GLY A 28 16.81 -1.15 -3.37
N LYS A 29 17.25 -2.42 -3.30
CA LYS A 29 17.13 -3.39 -4.42
C LYS A 29 15.87 -4.26 -4.32
N LYS A 30 15.14 -4.18 -3.21
CA LYS A 30 13.93 -4.98 -2.94
C LYS A 30 12.71 -4.14 -3.25
N ARG A 31 11.73 -4.74 -3.93
CA ARG A 31 10.42 -4.15 -4.15
C ARG A 31 9.48 -4.49 -2.99
N GLY A 32 8.50 -3.61 -2.78
CA GLY A 32 7.37 -3.90 -1.91
C GLY A 32 6.51 -5.01 -2.52
N SER A 33 5.90 -5.82 -1.67
CA SER A 33 4.90 -6.82 -2.06
C SER A 33 3.54 -6.43 -1.49
N VAL A 34 2.48 -6.70 -2.24
CA VAL A 34 1.12 -6.38 -1.83
C VAL A 34 0.38 -7.69 -1.64
N ASN A 35 -0.29 -7.84 -0.50
CA ASN A 35 -1.18 -8.96 -0.29
C ASN A 35 -2.48 -8.73 -1.08
N ILE A 36 -2.62 -9.42 -2.20
CA ILE A 36 -3.75 -9.29 -3.13
C ILE A 36 -5.10 -9.52 -2.44
N LYS A 37 -5.18 -10.41 -1.45
CA LYS A 37 -6.41 -10.67 -0.69
C LYS A 37 -6.84 -9.42 0.09
N LYS A 38 -5.92 -8.84 0.86
CA LYS A 38 -6.18 -7.59 1.61
C LYS A 38 -6.49 -6.42 0.68
N PHE A 39 -5.86 -6.36 -0.49
CA PHE A 39 -6.13 -5.33 -1.47
C PHE A 39 -7.56 -5.42 -2.03
N ILE A 40 -8.02 -6.62 -2.40
CA ILE A 40 -9.39 -6.85 -2.85
C ILE A 40 -10.39 -6.57 -1.72
N ASP A 41 -10.11 -7.03 -0.49
CA ASP A 41 -10.95 -6.75 0.68
C ASP A 41 -11.09 -5.23 0.92
N GLY A 42 -9.98 -4.48 0.77
CA GLY A 42 -9.98 -3.02 0.82
C GLY A 42 -10.82 -2.39 -0.29
N ILE A 43 -10.70 -2.86 -1.54
CA ILE A 43 -11.52 -2.37 -2.66
C ILE A 43 -13.01 -2.61 -2.40
N VAL A 44 -13.37 -3.80 -1.92
CA VAL A 44 -14.77 -4.16 -1.60
C VAL A 44 -15.31 -3.30 -0.45
N TYR A 45 -14.47 -3.00 0.54
CA TYR A 45 -14.82 -2.09 1.64
C TYR A 45 -15.08 -0.66 1.14
N TYR A 46 -14.19 -0.12 0.29
CA TYR A 46 -14.35 1.23 -0.27
C TYR A 46 -15.50 1.33 -1.29
N GLY A 47 -15.74 0.30 -2.10
CA GLY A 47 -16.80 0.29 -3.10
C GLY A 47 -18.22 0.11 -2.54
N LYS A 48 -18.37 -0.10 -1.23
CA LYS A 48 -19.67 -0.17 -0.54
C LYS A 48 -20.08 1.12 0.17
N GLN A 49 -19.21 2.14 0.20
CA GLN A 49 -19.53 3.51 0.61
C GLN A 49 -20.03 4.31 -0.59
#